data_AF-A0A9D6DG31-F1
#
_entry.id   AF-A0A9D6DG31-F1
#
_cell.length_a   1.000
_cell.length_b   1.000
_cell.length_c   1.000
_cell.angle_alpha   90.00
_cell.angle_beta   90.00
_cell.angle_gamma   90.00
#
_symmetry.space_group_name_H-M   'P 1'
#
loop_
_entity.id
_entity.type
_entity.pdbx_description
1 polymer ?
#
loop_
_entity_poly.entity_id
_entity_poly.type
_entity_poly.pdbx_seq_one_letter_code
_entity_poly.pdbx_strand_id
1 'polypeptide(L)'
;MSTFERTITVVAVAVLHLGLVAWVTSSHGQTPPKVVPPAIQGVLIPAEAPTPPQPLPMAPEPPPPEPPAPEPPKPVPKPEPKPKPKPKPKPLPQPPSEKAITVPEETSEPVPASTPLQHAAAPRAEPAPRPAPGPPVEAPVTPPRVDASHLDNPAPRYPPLSRRMGEEGRVLLDVHIMPDGSVSEVRLRSSSGSERLDAAAIAAVQRWRYVPARRGDENIAYWYVQPIVFSLTK
;
A
#
# COMPACT_ATOMS: atom_id res chain seq x y z
N MET A 1 -26.09 13.87 -64.67
CA MET A 1 -25.09 13.12 -63.89
C MET A 1 -24.70 11.89 -64.67
N SER A 2 -23.45 11.85 -65.11
CA SER A 2 -22.90 10.82 -65.99
C SER A 2 -22.85 9.47 -65.26
N THR A 3 -23.02 8.36 -65.97
CA THR A 3 -22.84 6.99 -65.43
C THR A 3 -21.48 6.82 -64.74
N PHE A 4 -20.49 7.62 -65.14
CA PHE A 4 -19.16 7.71 -64.55
C PHE A 4 -19.14 8.29 -63.13
N GLU A 5 -20.00 9.27 -62.81
CA GLU A 5 -20.08 9.85 -61.47
C GLU A 5 -20.75 8.89 -60.48
N ARG A 6 -21.71 8.08 -60.97
CA ARG A 6 -22.39 7.06 -60.16
C ARG A 6 -21.47 5.91 -59.81
N THR A 7 -20.65 5.43 -60.74
CA THR A 7 -19.68 4.37 -60.48
C THR A 7 -18.60 4.80 -59.49
N ILE A 8 -18.06 6.02 -59.61
CA ILE A 8 -17.10 6.57 -58.64
C ILE A 8 -17.71 6.62 -57.24
N THR A 9 -18.95 7.07 -57.11
CA THR A 9 -19.62 7.16 -55.81
C THR A 9 -19.82 5.78 -55.17
N VAL A 10 -20.25 4.78 -55.94
CA VAL A 10 -20.46 3.41 -55.43
C VAL A 10 -19.13 2.77 -55.02
N VAL A 11 -18.06 2.96 -55.80
CA VAL A 11 -16.73 2.44 -55.45
C VAL A 11 -16.18 3.13 -54.21
N ALA A 12 -16.33 4.45 -54.08
CA ALA A 12 -15.90 5.19 -52.90
C ALA A 12 -16.62 4.72 -51.63
N VAL A 13 -17.94 4.51 -51.71
CA VAL A 13 -18.73 3.98 -50.60
C VAL A 13 -18.28 2.56 -50.26
N ALA A 14 -18.05 1.69 -51.24
CA ALA A 14 -17.58 0.33 -51.00
C ALA A 14 -16.21 0.29 -50.31
N VAL A 15 -15.26 1.13 -50.75
CA VAL A 15 -13.94 1.27 -50.11
C VAL A 15 -14.06 1.79 -48.69
N LEU A 16 -14.96 2.76 -48.45
CA LEU A 16 -15.20 3.30 -47.11
C LEU A 16 -15.77 2.24 -46.16
N HIS A 17 -16.72 1.42 -46.63
CA HIS A 17 -17.28 0.32 -45.82
C HIS A 17 -16.24 -0.76 -45.53
N LEU A 18 -15.42 -1.12 -46.52
CA LEU A 18 -14.33 -2.09 -46.33
C LEU A 18 -13.27 -1.57 -45.35
N GLY A 19 -12.93 -0.29 -45.42
CA GLY A 19 -12.04 0.36 -44.46
C GLY A 19 -12.59 0.37 -43.03
N LEU A 20 -13.89 0.65 -42.88
CA LEU A 20 -14.57 0.62 -41.58
C LEU A 20 -14.57 -0.78 -40.98
N VAL A 21 -14.88 -1.81 -41.79
CA VAL A 21 -14.88 -3.21 -41.35
C VAL A 21 -13.47 -3.64 -40.93
N ALA A 22 -12.45 -3.33 -41.73
CA ALA A 22 -11.06 -3.63 -41.39
C ALA A 22 -10.62 -2.95 -40.09
N TRP A 23 -11.02 -1.70 -39.86
CA TRP A 23 -10.72 -0.95 -38.64
C TRP A 23 -11.41 -1.54 -37.39
N VAL A 24 -12.67 -1.95 -37.51
CA VAL A 24 -13.41 -2.61 -36.43
C VAL A 24 -12.81 -3.99 -36.12
N THR A 25 -12.40 -4.76 -37.12
CA THR A 25 -11.78 -6.07 -36.89
C THR A 25 -10.35 -5.96 -36.33
N SER A 26 -9.60 -4.92 -36.71
CA SER A 26 -8.22 -4.71 -36.26
C SER A 26 -8.13 -4.14 -34.83
N SER A 27 -9.18 -3.46 -34.35
CA SER A 27 -9.20 -2.89 -32.98
C SER A 27 -9.40 -3.93 -31.85
N HIS A 28 -9.54 -5.22 -32.17
CA HIS A 28 -9.73 -6.30 -31.17
C HIS A 28 -8.42 -6.91 -30.64
N GLY A 29 -7.25 -6.32 -30.94
CA GLY A 29 -5.93 -6.88 -30.59
C GLY A 29 -5.34 -6.48 -29.23
N GLN A 30 -6.02 -5.69 -28.41
CA GLN A 30 -5.49 -5.36 -27.07
C GLN A 30 -5.90 -6.45 -26.08
N THR A 31 -5.05 -7.46 -25.95
CA THR A 31 -5.11 -8.34 -24.79
C THR A 31 -4.99 -7.47 -23.53
N PRO A 32 -5.93 -7.58 -22.58
CA PRO A 32 -5.83 -6.81 -21.34
C PRO A 32 -4.48 -7.10 -20.69
N PRO A 33 -3.76 -6.08 -20.18
CA PRO A 33 -2.49 -6.31 -19.51
C PRO A 33 -2.73 -7.32 -18.40
N LYS A 34 -2.00 -8.44 -18.44
CA LYS A 34 -2.13 -9.49 -17.44
C LYS A 34 -1.68 -8.89 -16.11
N VAL A 35 -2.65 -8.51 -15.28
CA VAL A 35 -2.41 -8.03 -13.92
C VAL A 35 -1.92 -9.25 -13.14
N VAL A 36 -0.61 -9.43 -13.10
CA VAL A 36 0.04 -10.38 -12.21
C VAL A 36 -0.09 -9.76 -10.81
N PRO A 37 -0.89 -10.34 -9.90
CA PRO A 37 -0.91 -9.85 -8.53
C PRO A 37 0.52 -9.93 -7.98
N PRO A 38 0.97 -8.95 -7.18
CA PRO A 38 2.26 -9.09 -6.52
C PRO A 38 2.25 -10.40 -5.74
N ALA A 39 3.18 -11.29 -6.05
CA ALA A 39 3.44 -12.44 -5.20
C ALA A 39 3.95 -11.85 -3.88
N ILE A 40 3.08 -11.80 -2.87
CA ILE A 40 3.50 -11.59 -1.50
C ILE A 40 4.31 -12.85 -1.19
N GLN A 41 5.63 -12.76 -1.37
CA GLN A 41 6.55 -13.73 -0.81
C GLN A 41 6.39 -13.59 0.69
N GLY A 42 5.51 -14.43 1.26
CA GLY A 42 5.34 -14.54 2.68
C GLY A 42 6.67 -15.01 3.24
N VAL A 43 7.50 -14.08 3.71
CA VAL A 43 8.53 -14.42 4.67
C VAL A 43 7.76 -14.88 5.90
N LEU A 44 7.80 -16.18 6.17
CA LEU A 44 7.42 -16.74 7.46
C LEU A 44 8.32 -16.06 8.49
N ILE A 45 7.81 -15.00 9.13
CA ILE A 45 8.43 -14.47 10.34
C ILE A 45 8.21 -15.56 11.39
N PRO A 46 9.26 -16.26 11.86
CA PRO A 46 9.11 -17.23 12.92
C PRO A 46 8.52 -16.50 14.12
N ALA A 47 7.44 -17.01 14.67
CA ALA A 47 6.96 -16.53 15.96
C ALA A 47 8.08 -16.77 16.97
N GLU A 48 8.72 -15.69 17.42
CA GLU A 48 9.72 -15.74 18.47
C GLU A 48 9.02 -16.34 19.70
N ALA A 49 9.54 -17.47 20.19
CA ALA A 49 8.96 -18.15 21.34
C ALA A 49 8.81 -17.15 22.49
N PRO A 50 7.73 -17.22 23.30
CA PRO A 50 7.58 -16.34 24.45
C PRO A 50 8.82 -16.50 25.33
N THR A 51 9.61 -15.44 25.41
CA THR A 51 10.77 -15.39 26.29
C THR A 51 10.26 -15.65 27.71
N PRO A 52 10.86 -16.59 28.46
CA PRO A 52 10.53 -16.74 29.87
C PRO A 52 10.62 -15.37 30.55
N PRO A 53 9.67 -15.01 31.42
CA PRO A 53 9.71 -13.73 32.10
C PRO A 53 11.04 -13.62 32.85
N GLN A 54 11.89 -12.68 32.43
CA GLN A 54 13.10 -12.36 33.16
C GLN A 54 12.68 -11.90 34.55
N PRO A 55 13.37 -12.32 35.63
CA PRO A 55 13.15 -11.75 36.94
C PRO A 55 13.28 -10.24 36.84
N LEU A 56 12.24 -9.51 37.22
CA LEU A 56 12.30 -8.06 37.28
C LEU A 56 13.53 -7.69 38.13
N PRO A 57 14.38 -6.74 37.69
CA PRO A 57 15.36 -6.14 38.58
C PRO A 57 14.59 -5.68 39.81
N MET A 58 14.97 -6.18 40.99
CA MET A 58 14.38 -5.75 42.24
C MET A 58 14.54 -4.22 42.25
N ALA A 59 13.42 -3.51 42.15
CA ALA A 59 13.44 -2.07 42.24
C ALA A 59 14.13 -1.72 43.58
N PRO A 60 15.07 -0.77 43.61
CA PRO A 60 15.62 -0.31 44.87
C PRO A 60 14.45 0.09 45.78
N GLU A 61 14.45 -0.39 47.01
CA GLU A 61 13.42 -0.04 48.00
C GLU A 61 13.24 1.48 48.01
N PRO A 62 11.99 1.97 48.01
CA PRO A 62 11.77 3.40 48.11
C PRO A 62 12.42 3.92 49.40
N PRO A 63 13.10 5.07 49.36
CA PRO A 63 13.68 5.65 50.55
C PRO A 63 12.56 5.88 51.59
N PRO A 64 12.87 5.72 52.90
CA PRO A 64 11.89 5.94 53.95
C PRO A 64 11.26 7.33 53.83
N PRO A 65 9.95 7.46 54.13
CA PRO A 65 9.22 8.71 53.96
C PRO A 65 9.87 9.82 54.80
N GLU A 66 10.13 10.96 54.16
CA GLU A 66 10.63 12.15 54.86
C GLU A 66 9.62 12.59 55.94
N PRO A 67 10.09 13.05 57.11
CA PRO A 67 9.21 13.56 58.14
C PRO A 67 8.39 14.76 57.61
N PRO A 68 7.12 14.90 58.02
CA PRO A 68 6.26 15.95 57.52
C PRO A 68 6.84 17.33 57.85
N ALA A 69 6.94 18.17 56.82
CA ALA A 69 7.36 19.55 56.94
C ALA A 69 6.43 20.33 57.90
N PRO A 70 6.96 21.26 58.70
CA PRO A 70 6.13 22.10 59.56
C PRO A 70 5.14 22.91 58.73
N GLU A 71 3.87 22.91 59.14
CA GLU A 71 2.80 23.60 58.42
C GLU A 71 3.11 25.11 58.30
N PRO A 72 2.92 25.71 57.11
CA PRO A 72 3.10 27.14 56.92
C PRO A 72 2.03 27.93 57.69
N PRO A 73 2.38 29.11 58.25
CA PRO A 73 1.42 29.94 58.96
C PRO A 73 0.33 30.47 58.02
N LYS A 74 -0.92 30.49 58.51
CA LYS A 74 -2.10 30.89 57.74
C LYS A 74 -1.99 32.33 57.20
N PRO A 75 -2.50 32.62 55.98
CA PRO A 75 -2.38 33.95 55.38
C PRO A 75 -3.35 34.96 56.01
N VAL A 76 -2.86 36.18 56.26
CA VAL A 76 -3.65 37.36 56.62
C VAL A 76 -4.19 38.00 55.33
N PRO A 77 -5.45 38.51 55.28
CA PRO A 77 -6.01 39.01 54.02
C PRO A 77 -5.81 40.51 53.73
N LYS A 78 -5.69 40.81 52.42
CA LYS A 78 -6.04 42.07 51.68
C LYS A 78 -4.93 43.16 51.60
N PRO A 79 -4.80 44.01 50.54
CA PRO A 79 -5.75 44.37 49.45
C PRO A 79 -5.23 44.36 47.98
N GLU A 80 -6.16 44.26 47.02
CA GLU A 80 -6.00 44.64 45.59
C GLU A 80 -6.21 46.17 45.39
N PRO A 81 -5.95 46.78 44.20
CA PRO A 81 -5.00 46.48 43.11
C PRO A 81 -4.27 47.75 42.56
N LYS A 82 -3.28 47.60 41.65
CA LYS A 82 -2.94 48.62 40.62
C LYS A 82 -2.29 47.96 39.37
N PRO A 83 -2.62 48.40 38.13
CA PRO A 83 -2.19 47.75 36.90
C PRO A 83 -0.96 48.39 36.24
N LYS A 84 -0.12 47.61 35.54
CA LYS A 84 0.84 47.98 34.46
C LYS A 84 1.77 46.79 34.12
N PRO A 85 2.51 46.76 32.98
CA PRO A 85 2.11 46.81 31.56
C PRO A 85 2.63 45.58 30.76
N LYS A 86 2.12 45.36 29.52
CA LYS A 86 2.48 44.25 28.61
C LYS A 86 3.98 44.17 28.25
N PRO A 87 4.59 42.97 28.17
CA PRO A 87 5.89 42.78 27.53
C PRO A 87 5.79 42.57 26.00
N LYS A 88 6.77 43.10 25.28
CA LYS A 88 6.96 43.06 23.81
C LYS A 88 7.27 41.65 23.26
N PRO A 89 6.99 41.37 21.96
CA PRO A 89 7.33 40.11 21.30
C PRO A 89 8.84 39.97 21.07
N LYS A 90 9.35 38.74 21.25
CA LYS A 90 10.75 38.36 20.95
C LYS A 90 10.87 37.98 19.45
N PRO A 91 11.93 38.39 18.73
CA PRO A 91 12.10 38.10 17.31
C PRO A 91 12.29 36.61 17.02
N LEU A 92 11.61 36.10 15.99
CA LEU A 92 11.90 34.79 15.40
C LEU A 92 13.26 34.83 14.66
N PRO A 93 14.11 33.80 14.80
CA PRO A 93 15.23 33.57 13.88
C PRO A 93 14.70 33.12 12.50
N GLN A 94 15.22 33.74 11.45
CA GLN A 94 14.99 33.36 10.05
C GLN A 94 15.76 32.06 9.72
N PRO A 95 15.23 31.15 8.89
CA PRO A 95 16.02 30.06 8.32
C PRO A 95 16.88 30.55 7.13
N PRO A 96 18.17 30.19 7.06
CA PRO A 96 18.97 30.38 5.86
C PRO A 96 18.65 29.34 4.78
N SER A 97 18.77 29.84 3.55
CA SER A 97 18.51 29.29 2.23
C SER A 97 19.02 27.87 1.90
N GLU A 98 18.24 27.30 0.98
CA GLU A 98 18.54 26.33 -0.08
C GLU A 98 19.96 26.42 -0.71
N LYS A 99 20.44 25.24 -1.15
CA LYS A 99 21.65 24.87 -1.92
C LYS A 99 22.94 24.62 -1.13
N ALA A 100 23.33 23.35 -1.05
CA ALA A 100 24.46 22.80 -1.80
C ALA A 100 24.87 21.41 -1.26
N ILE A 101 24.92 20.43 -2.16
CA ILE A 101 25.99 19.43 -2.33
C ILE A 101 26.48 18.71 -1.06
N THR A 102 26.28 17.40 -1.00
CA THR A 102 27.39 16.43 -0.92
C THR A 102 26.88 15.00 -1.02
N VAL A 103 27.29 14.34 -2.11
CA VAL A 103 27.40 12.89 -2.23
C VAL A 103 28.71 12.51 -1.53
N PRO A 104 28.71 11.54 -0.61
CA PRO A 104 29.93 10.79 -0.33
C PRO A 104 29.97 9.50 -1.16
N GLU A 105 30.79 9.55 -2.20
CA GLU A 105 31.40 8.41 -2.85
C GLU A 105 32.56 7.97 -1.96
N GLU A 106 32.46 6.80 -1.32
CA GLU A 106 33.59 6.20 -0.61
C GLU A 106 34.17 5.09 -1.47
N THR A 107 35.11 5.52 -2.30
CA THR A 107 36.17 4.71 -2.90
C THR A 107 37.13 4.27 -1.80
N SER A 108 37.38 2.97 -1.71
CA SER A 108 38.61 2.42 -1.13
C SER A 108 39.33 1.62 -2.22
N GLU A 109 40.42 2.21 -2.71
CA GLU A 109 41.38 1.61 -3.64
C GLU A 109 42.58 1.01 -2.83
N PRO A 110 43.69 0.55 -3.43
CA PRO A 110 44.01 -0.86 -3.70
C PRO A 110 45.29 -1.34 -2.97
N VAL A 111 45.65 -2.63 -3.09
CA VAL A 111 47.06 -3.03 -3.36
C VAL A 111 47.16 -4.48 -3.91
N PRO A 112 48.20 -4.81 -4.69
CA PRO A 112 48.18 -5.85 -5.73
C PRO A 112 49.24 -6.95 -5.54
N ALA A 113 49.42 -7.72 -6.64
CA ALA A 113 50.55 -8.56 -7.06
C ALA A 113 50.44 -10.08 -6.76
N SER A 114 50.11 -10.94 -7.74
CA SER A 114 50.93 -11.44 -8.89
C SER A 114 51.70 -12.74 -8.53
N THR A 115 51.16 -13.93 -8.85
CA THR A 115 51.50 -14.88 -9.97
C THR A 115 52.60 -15.92 -9.62
N PRO A 116 52.85 -17.04 -10.37
CA PRO A 116 52.08 -17.75 -11.42
C PRO A 116 52.23 -19.32 -11.48
N LEU A 117 51.54 -19.92 -12.47
CA LEU A 117 51.76 -21.22 -13.18
C LEU A 117 51.39 -22.54 -12.46
N GLN A 118 50.47 -23.32 -13.03
CA GLN A 118 50.81 -24.35 -14.03
C GLN A 118 49.56 -25.09 -14.57
N HIS A 119 49.66 -25.41 -15.86
CA HIS A 119 48.72 -26.13 -16.71
C HIS A 119 48.77 -27.63 -16.37
N ALA A 120 47.63 -28.34 -16.26
CA ALA A 120 47.48 -29.72 -16.78
C ALA A 120 46.10 -30.34 -16.51
N ALA A 121 45.57 -30.93 -17.59
CA ALA A 121 44.67 -32.09 -17.64
C ALA A 121 43.21 -31.94 -17.18
N ALA A 122 42.32 -31.84 -18.16
CA ALA A 122 40.89 -32.14 -18.00
C ALA A 122 40.66 -33.64 -17.72
N PRO A 123 39.79 -34.01 -16.75
CA PRO A 123 39.17 -35.32 -16.71
C PRO A 123 37.71 -35.24 -17.19
N ARG A 124 37.46 -36.03 -18.23
CA ARG A 124 36.20 -36.67 -18.66
C ARG A 124 34.94 -36.39 -17.81
N ALA A 125 33.91 -35.82 -18.45
CA ALA A 125 32.59 -35.62 -17.88
C ALA A 125 31.91 -36.94 -17.49
N GLU A 126 31.55 -37.05 -16.22
CA GLU A 126 30.68 -38.07 -15.67
C GLU A 126 29.21 -37.70 -16.00
N PRO A 127 28.31 -38.66 -16.31
CA PRO A 127 26.90 -38.34 -16.53
C PRO A 127 26.27 -37.80 -15.25
N ALA A 128 25.71 -36.59 -15.31
CA ALA A 128 25.06 -35.96 -14.17
C ALA A 128 23.92 -36.84 -13.62
N PRO A 129 23.74 -36.93 -12.29
CA PRO A 129 22.63 -37.65 -11.68
C PRO A 129 21.30 -37.01 -12.11
N ARG A 130 20.28 -37.85 -12.36
CA ARG A 130 18.92 -37.39 -12.67
C ARG A 130 18.41 -36.49 -11.53
N PRO A 131 17.72 -35.38 -11.85
CA PRO A 131 17.13 -34.53 -10.84
C PRO A 131 16.10 -35.31 -10.02
N ALA A 132 16.20 -35.19 -8.70
CA ALA A 132 15.21 -35.72 -7.78
C ALA A 132 13.82 -35.10 -8.09
N PRO A 133 12.71 -35.81 -7.79
CA PRO A 133 11.38 -35.24 -7.93
C PRO A 133 11.30 -33.93 -7.14
N GLY A 134 10.88 -32.87 -7.81
CA GLY A 134 10.66 -31.58 -7.17
C GLY A 134 9.58 -31.66 -6.08
N PRO A 135 9.56 -30.70 -5.14
CA PRO A 135 8.53 -30.64 -4.11
C PRO A 135 7.12 -30.60 -4.73
N PRO A 136 6.08 -31.08 -4.01
CA PRO A 136 4.71 -31.11 -4.52
C PRO A 136 4.30 -29.72 -5.02
N VAL A 137 3.84 -29.65 -6.27
CA VAL A 137 3.32 -28.41 -6.85
C VAL A 137 2.06 -28.03 -6.08
N GLU A 138 2.13 -27.00 -5.23
CA GLU A 138 0.95 -26.47 -4.55
C GLU A 138 -0.10 -26.05 -5.58
N ALA A 139 -1.37 -26.36 -5.32
CA ALA A 139 -2.47 -26.02 -6.21
C ALA A 139 -2.56 -24.50 -6.47
N PRO A 140 -3.00 -24.06 -7.66
CA PRO A 140 -3.08 -22.64 -7.99
C PRO A 140 -4.07 -21.90 -7.08
N VAL A 141 -3.70 -20.68 -6.67
CA VAL A 141 -4.54 -19.80 -5.85
C VAL A 141 -5.44 -18.95 -6.74
N THR A 142 -6.75 -19.00 -6.50
CA THR A 142 -7.76 -18.10 -7.07
C THR A 142 -7.98 -16.93 -6.11
N PRO A 143 -7.88 -15.67 -6.57
CA PRO A 143 -8.01 -14.50 -5.70
C PRO A 143 -9.46 -14.25 -5.25
N PRO A 144 -9.66 -13.45 -4.19
CA PRO A 144 -10.98 -13.06 -3.71
C PRO A 144 -11.75 -12.26 -4.76
N ARG A 145 -13.09 -12.36 -4.73
CA ARG A 145 -13.98 -11.57 -5.59
C ARG A 145 -14.94 -10.72 -4.77
N VAL A 146 -15.15 -9.49 -5.23
CA VAL A 146 -16.05 -8.48 -4.65
C VAL A 146 -17.36 -8.43 -5.41
N ASP A 147 -17.32 -8.80 -6.69
CA ASP A 147 -18.35 -8.54 -7.70
C ASP A 147 -19.54 -9.50 -7.60
N ALA A 148 -19.60 -10.32 -6.57
CA ALA A 148 -20.76 -11.17 -6.35
C ALA A 148 -21.88 -10.27 -5.83
N SER A 149 -22.80 -9.92 -6.73
CA SER A 149 -23.98 -9.05 -6.56
C SER A 149 -24.92 -9.44 -5.41
N HIS A 150 -24.59 -10.50 -4.67
CA HIS A 150 -25.33 -11.10 -3.57
C HIS A 150 -24.69 -10.85 -2.19
N LEU A 151 -23.49 -10.27 -2.13
CA LEU A 151 -22.88 -9.88 -0.86
C LEU A 151 -23.31 -8.43 -0.63
N ASP A 152 -24.14 -8.19 0.39
CA ASP A 152 -24.64 -6.88 0.80
C ASP A 152 -23.50 -5.91 1.13
N ASN A 153 -22.84 -5.40 0.09
CA ASN A 153 -21.67 -4.54 0.13
C ASN A 153 -22.05 -3.16 -0.41
N PRO A 154 -22.82 -2.36 0.36
CA PRO A 154 -23.22 -1.04 -0.08
C PRO A 154 -22.00 -0.16 -0.31
N ALA A 155 -22.08 0.68 -1.34
CA ALA A 155 -21.04 1.65 -1.65
C ALA A 155 -20.77 2.56 -0.44
N PRO A 156 -19.52 3.02 -0.24
CA PRO A 156 -19.18 3.90 0.87
C PRO A 156 -19.99 5.18 0.82
N ARG A 157 -20.55 5.58 1.96
CA ARG A 157 -21.32 6.83 2.05
C ARG A 157 -20.37 8.01 1.86
N TYR A 158 -20.70 8.86 0.89
CA TYR A 158 -19.94 10.06 0.62
C TYR A 158 -20.09 11.07 1.78
N PRO A 159 -18.99 11.50 2.45
CA PRO A 159 -19.03 12.47 3.54
C PRO A 159 -19.69 13.79 3.13
N PRO A 160 -20.66 14.34 3.91
CA PRO A 160 -21.37 15.56 3.55
C PRO A 160 -20.47 16.78 3.32
N LEU A 161 -19.40 16.92 4.11
CA LEU A 161 -18.45 18.03 3.95
C LEU A 161 -17.63 17.89 2.67
N SER A 162 -17.12 16.70 2.37
CA SER A 162 -16.41 16.41 1.11
C SER A 162 -17.28 16.69 -0.11
N ARG A 163 -18.58 16.34 -0.06
CA ARG A 163 -19.53 16.69 -1.13
C ARG A 163 -19.66 18.20 -1.33
N ARG A 164 -19.77 18.96 -0.24
CA ARG A 164 -19.88 20.43 -0.28
C ARG A 164 -18.61 21.10 -0.79
N MET A 165 -17.45 20.51 -0.50
CA MET A 165 -16.13 20.99 -0.91
C MET A 165 -15.72 20.51 -2.31
N GLY A 166 -16.49 19.62 -2.95
CA GLY A 166 -16.16 19.09 -4.28
C GLY A 166 -14.99 18.10 -4.29
N GLU A 167 -14.73 17.41 -3.19
CA GLU A 167 -13.58 16.50 -3.05
C GLU A 167 -13.83 15.15 -3.73
N GLU A 168 -13.20 14.88 -4.86
CA GLU A 168 -13.26 13.58 -5.55
C GLU A 168 -11.93 12.82 -5.44
N GLY A 169 -11.93 11.53 -5.75
CA GLY A 169 -10.68 10.78 -5.88
C GLY A 169 -10.85 9.26 -5.78
N ARG A 170 -9.71 8.56 -5.83
CA ARG A 170 -9.64 7.09 -5.77
C ARG A 170 -8.80 6.66 -4.57
N VAL A 171 -9.40 5.84 -3.70
CA VAL A 171 -8.74 5.19 -2.57
C VAL A 171 -8.34 3.77 -3.00
N LEU A 172 -7.12 3.34 -2.67
CA LEU A 172 -6.71 1.94 -2.75
C LEU A 172 -6.51 1.40 -1.34
N LEU A 173 -7.18 0.29 -1.03
CA LEU A 173 -7.12 -0.37 0.27
C LEU A 173 -6.55 -1.77 0.11
N ASP A 174 -5.65 -2.16 0.99
CA ASP A 174 -5.29 -3.57 1.18
C ASP A 174 -6.26 -4.16 2.21
N VAL A 175 -6.92 -5.26 1.85
CA VAL A 175 -7.99 -5.90 2.63
C VAL A 175 -7.59 -7.33 2.93
N HIS A 176 -7.53 -7.70 4.20
CA HIS A 176 -7.24 -9.08 4.62
C HIS A 176 -8.53 -9.87 4.77
N ILE A 177 -8.78 -10.72 3.78
CA ILE A 177 -9.99 -11.53 3.66
C ILE A 177 -9.72 -12.90 4.25
N MET A 178 -10.57 -13.31 5.19
CA MET A 178 -10.49 -14.61 5.87
C MET A 178 -11.17 -15.72 5.04
N PRO A 179 -10.91 -17.02 5.34
CA PRO A 179 -11.52 -18.14 4.63
C PRO A 179 -13.06 -18.21 4.68
N ASP A 180 -13.67 -17.52 5.63
CA ASP A 180 -15.13 -17.38 5.79
C ASP A 180 -15.70 -16.19 4.97
N GLY A 181 -14.84 -15.44 4.27
CA GLY A 181 -15.23 -14.25 3.50
C GLY A 181 -15.37 -12.97 4.33
N SER A 182 -15.04 -13.00 5.62
CA SER A 182 -15.02 -11.80 6.46
C SER A 182 -13.73 -10.99 6.27
N VAL A 183 -13.79 -9.70 6.58
CA VAL A 183 -12.63 -8.81 6.60
C VAL A 183 -12.07 -8.77 8.01
N SER A 184 -10.80 -9.14 8.17
CA SER A 184 -10.10 -9.06 9.46
C SER A 184 -9.30 -7.78 9.60
N GLU A 185 -8.74 -7.26 8.52
CA GLU A 185 -7.91 -6.06 8.52
C GLU A 185 -8.09 -5.25 7.24
N VAL A 186 -8.02 -3.92 7.35
CA VAL A 186 -8.02 -2.99 6.22
C VAL A 186 -6.88 -2.00 6.42
N ARG A 187 -6.02 -1.84 5.42
CA ARG A 187 -4.91 -0.88 5.41
C ARG A 187 -5.05 0.08 4.25
N LEU A 188 -4.72 1.35 4.50
CA LEU A 188 -4.66 2.35 3.43
C LEU A 188 -3.39 2.12 2.61
N ARG A 189 -3.55 1.74 1.34
CA ARG A 189 -2.45 1.59 0.39
C ARG A 189 -2.16 2.89 -0.34
N SER A 190 -3.20 3.60 -0.75
CA SER A 190 -3.10 4.88 -1.44
C SER A 190 -4.31 5.75 -1.12
N SER A 191 -4.04 6.99 -0.69
CA SER A 191 -5.05 7.99 -0.34
C SER A 191 -5.70 8.58 -1.60
N SER A 192 -6.97 8.97 -1.52
CA SER A 192 -7.63 9.76 -2.56
C SER A 192 -7.22 11.24 -2.57
N GLY A 193 -6.38 11.67 -1.63
CA GLY A 193 -6.06 13.08 -1.39
C GLY A 193 -7.01 13.80 -0.41
N SER A 194 -7.96 13.07 0.21
CA SER A 194 -8.83 13.59 1.27
C SER A 194 -9.00 12.54 2.36
N GLU A 195 -8.54 12.85 3.57
CA GLU A 195 -8.66 11.97 4.74
C GLU A 195 -10.11 11.57 5.03
N ARG A 196 -11.08 12.46 4.72
CA ARG A 196 -12.51 12.18 4.90
C ARG A 196 -13.00 11.07 3.97
N LEU A 197 -12.54 11.08 2.72
CA LEU A 197 -12.87 10.04 1.74
C LEU A 197 -12.19 8.72 2.09
N ASP A 198 -10.92 8.78 2.49
CA ASP A 198 -10.15 7.62 2.93
C ASP A 198 -10.82 6.92 4.14
N ALA A 199 -11.18 7.69 5.16
CA ALA A 199 -11.87 7.18 6.35
C ALA A 199 -13.25 6.58 6.00
N ALA A 200 -13.99 7.21 5.08
CA ALA A 200 -15.27 6.68 4.62
C ALA A 200 -15.11 5.35 3.86
N ALA A 201 -14.08 5.23 3.02
CA ALA A 201 -13.77 3.99 2.31
C ALA A 201 -13.39 2.87 3.27
N ILE A 202 -12.47 3.12 4.20
CA ILE A 202 -12.04 2.14 5.20
C ILE A 202 -13.23 1.64 6.02
N ALA A 203 -14.05 2.57 6.53
CA ALA A 203 -15.20 2.23 7.34
C ALA A 203 -16.20 1.34 6.57
N ALA A 204 -16.46 1.62 5.30
CA ALA A 204 -17.36 0.82 4.49
C ALA A 204 -16.80 -0.59 4.24
N VAL A 205 -15.57 -0.67 3.75
CA VAL A 205 -14.92 -1.94 3.37
C VAL A 205 -14.75 -2.87 4.56
N GLN A 206 -14.52 -2.34 5.76
CA GLN A 206 -14.41 -3.16 6.97
C GLN A 206 -15.68 -3.96 7.31
N ARG A 207 -16.84 -3.55 6.78
CA ARG A 207 -18.13 -4.22 6.99
C ARG A 207 -18.52 -5.13 5.83
N TRP A 208 -17.76 -5.10 4.73
CA TRP A 208 -18.06 -5.90 3.57
C TRP A 208 -17.80 -7.39 3.80
N ARG A 209 -18.36 -8.18 2.90
CA ARG A 209 -18.10 -9.61 2.77
C ARG A 209 -17.52 -9.87 1.40
N TYR A 210 -16.70 -10.91 1.30
CA TYR A 210 -16.03 -11.29 0.07
C TYR A 210 -16.22 -12.78 -0.20
N VAL A 211 -16.11 -13.16 -1.47
CA VAL A 211 -15.84 -14.57 -1.79
C VAL A 211 -14.37 -14.81 -1.48
N PRO A 212 -14.04 -15.75 -0.58
CA PRO A 212 -12.65 -15.97 -0.14
C PRO A 212 -11.79 -16.47 -1.30
N ALA A 213 -10.48 -16.27 -1.17
CA ALA A 213 -9.53 -16.90 -2.07
C ALA A 213 -9.58 -18.42 -1.89
N ARG A 214 -9.29 -19.16 -2.97
CA ARG A 214 -9.26 -20.63 -2.93
C ARG A 214 -7.94 -21.17 -3.41
N ARG A 215 -7.40 -22.19 -2.75
CA ARG A 215 -6.27 -23.00 -3.20
C ARG A 215 -6.81 -24.40 -3.52
N GLY A 216 -7.04 -24.68 -4.80
CA GLY A 216 -7.87 -25.83 -5.18
C GLY A 216 -9.28 -25.69 -4.61
N ASP A 217 -9.72 -26.65 -3.79
CA ASP A 217 -11.03 -26.63 -3.14
C ASP A 217 -11.05 -25.95 -1.76
N GLU A 218 -9.90 -25.64 -1.19
CA GLU A 218 -9.78 -25.06 0.15
C GLU A 218 -9.90 -23.53 0.11
N ASN A 219 -10.68 -22.94 1.01
CA ASN A 219 -10.72 -21.50 1.20
C ASN A 219 -9.54 -21.05 2.06
N ILE A 220 -8.82 -20.02 1.63
CA ILE A 220 -7.62 -19.51 2.32
C ILE A 220 -7.74 -18.01 2.62
N ALA A 221 -7.02 -17.57 3.65
CA ALA A 221 -6.86 -16.14 3.93
C ALA A 221 -6.00 -15.48 2.84
N TYR A 222 -6.35 -14.27 2.41
CA TYR A 222 -5.66 -13.59 1.32
C TYR A 222 -5.78 -12.07 1.41
N TRP A 223 -4.71 -11.37 1.05
CA TRP A 223 -4.69 -9.91 0.91
C TRP A 223 -5.16 -9.48 -0.48
N TYR A 224 -6.22 -8.68 -0.53
CA TYR A 224 -6.81 -8.16 -1.76
C TYR A 224 -6.74 -6.64 -1.83
N VAL A 225 -6.48 -6.10 -3.03
CA VAL A 225 -6.40 -4.65 -3.26
C VAL A 225 -7.74 -4.16 -3.75
N GLN A 226 -8.49 -3.47 -2.90
CA GLN A 226 -9.79 -2.91 -3.20
C GLN A 226 -9.68 -1.45 -3.67
N PRO A 227 -10.01 -1.14 -4.94
CA PRO A 227 -10.20 0.24 -5.36
C PRO A 227 -11.60 0.74 -4.99
N ILE A 228 -11.67 1.98 -4.49
CA ILE A 228 -12.90 2.73 -4.23
C ILE A 228 -12.79 4.08 -4.92
N VAL A 229 -13.81 4.48 -5.68
CA VAL A 229 -13.85 5.76 -6.39
C VAL A 229 -14.98 6.62 -5.85
N PHE A 230 -14.64 7.84 -5.44
CA PHE A 230 -15.60 8.88 -5.09
C PHE A 230 -15.67 9.89 -6.24
N SER A 231 -16.85 10.03 -6.82
CA SER A 231 -17.15 11.05 -7.84
C SER A 231 -18.47 11.74 -7.55
N LEU A 232 -18.58 12.98 -7.99
CA LEU A 232 -19.78 13.81 -7.96
C LEU A 232 -20.32 13.86 -9.37
N THR A 233 -21.53 13.35 -9.55
CA THR A 233 -22.26 13.56 -10.81
C THR A 233 -22.58 15.05 -10.92
N LYS A 234 -22.07 15.68 -11.99
CA LYS A 234 -22.37 17.07 -12.35
C LYS A 234 -23.71 17.20 -13.04
#